data_AF-A0A1I3P6K4-F1
#
_entry.id   AF-A0A1I3P6K4-F1
#
_cell.length_a   1.000
_cell.length_b   1.000
_cell.length_c   1.000
_cell.angle_alpha   90.00
_cell.angle_beta   90.00
_cell.angle_gamma   90.00
#
_symmetry.space_group_name_H-M   'P 1'
#
loop_
_entity.id
_entity.type
_entity.pdbx_description
1 polymer ?
#
loop_
_entity_poly.entity_id
_entity_poly.type
_entity_poly.pdbx_seq_one_letter_code
_entity_poly.pdbx_strand_id
1 'polypeptide(L)'
;MTGNFVYGLGEQLVSGEANAYSFTFTRLKYEGPHEFKRYAFELYKLADRLEKKLGSPQDIEWDVAKGKTITIIDYGLHWLDST
;
A
#
# COMPACT_ATOMS: atom_id res chain seq x y z
N MET A 1 -5.17 2.41 -7.36
CA MET A 1 -4.90 1.74 -6.07
C MET A 1 -5.48 2.56 -4.95
N THR A 2 -5.96 1.88 -3.92
CA THR A 2 -6.39 2.46 -2.65
C THR A 2 -5.56 1.80 -1.57
N GLY A 3 -5.18 2.54 -0.54
CA GLY A 3 -4.40 1.99 0.55
C GLY A 3 -4.49 2.84 1.79
N ASN A 4 -3.96 2.30 2.88
CA ASN A 4 -3.87 2.97 4.16
C ASN A 4 -2.43 2.87 4.68
N PHE A 5 -2.04 3.78 5.56
CA PHE A 5 -0.76 3.73 6.24
C PHE A 5 -0.83 4.23 7.67
N VAL A 6 0.13 3.82 8.48
CA VAL A 6 0.38 4.34 9.82
C VAL A 6 1.84 4.75 9.95
N TYR A 7 2.13 5.62 10.90
CA TYR A 7 3.50 5.87 11.32
C TYR A 7 3.90 4.83 12.36
N GLY A 8 5.13 4.30 12.26
CA GLY A 8 5.62 3.27 13.18
C GLY A 8 5.44 1.86 12.62
N LEU A 9 5.33 0.86 13.50
CA LEU A 9 5.21 -0.54 13.10
C LEU A 9 3.80 -0.82 12.57
N GLY A 10 3.70 -1.54 11.45
CA GLY A 10 2.42 -1.94 10.84
C GLY A 10 1.52 -2.74 11.78
N GLU A 11 2.09 -3.40 12.81
CA GLU A 11 1.34 -4.10 13.86
C GLU A 11 0.33 -3.19 14.61
N GLN A 12 0.60 -1.88 14.72
CA GLN A 12 -0.31 -0.91 15.35
C GLN A 12 -1.54 -0.59 14.49
N LEU A 13 -1.47 -0.85 13.18
CA LEU A 13 -2.62 -0.77 12.28
C LEU A 13 -3.51 -2.01 12.42
N VAL A 14 -2.90 -3.20 12.55
CA VAL A 14 -3.62 -4.48 12.70
C VAL A 14 -4.33 -4.57 14.06
N SER A 15 -3.77 -3.97 15.11
CA SER A 15 -4.38 -3.92 16.44
C SER A 15 -5.53 -2.90 16.58
N GLY A 16 -5.70 -2.00 15.61
CA GLY A 16 -6.69 -0.92 15.65
C GLY A 16 -6.35 0.23 16.62
N GLU A 17 -5.11 0.26 17.13
CA GLU A 17 -4.65 1.28 18.09
C GLU A 17 -4.26 2.62 17.43
N ALA A 18 -4.05 2.62 16.10
CA ALA A 18 -3.72 3.81 15.33
C ALA A 18 -4.78 4.14 14.27
N ASN A 19 -5.12 5.42 14.15
CA ASN A 19 -5.95 5.91 13.05
C ASN A 19 -5.16 5.83 11.74
N ALA A 20 -5.58 4.94 10.85
CA ALA A 20 -4.96 4.78 9.55
C ALA A 20 -5.20 6.02 8.68
N TYR A 21 -4.17 6.46 7.98
CA TYR A 21 -4.29 7.48 6.95
C TYR A 21 -4.62 6.81 5.62
N SER A 22 -5.80 7.11 5.08
CA SER A 22 -6.21 6.62 3.77
C SER A 22 -5.62 7.46 2.64
N PHE A 23 -5.32 6.79 1.53
CA PHE A 23 -4.98 7.44 0.28
C PHE A 23 -5.55 6.70 -0.93
N THR A 24 -5.79 7.46 -1.99
CA THR A 24 -6.16 6.94 -3.31
C THR A 24 -5.15 7.46 -4.32
N PHE A 25 -4.65 6.55 -5.16
CA PHE A 25 -3.76 6.90 -6.25
C PHE A 25 -4.28 6.30 -7.55
N THR A 26 -4.56 7.17 -8.52
CA THR A 26 -4.77 6.83 -9.93
C THR A 26 -3.58 7.36 -10.72
N ARG A 27 -3.39 6.87 -11.95
CA ARG A 27 -2.33 7.35 -12.84
C ARG A 27 -2.31 8.88 -13.03
N LEU A 28 -3.43 9.56 -12.82
CA LEU A 28 -3.60 11.01 -13.04
C LEU A 28 -3.72 11.83 -11.73
N LYS A 29 -4.07 11.19 -10.60
CA LYS A 29 -4.44 11.91 -9.38
C LYS A 29 -4.06 11.15 -8.13
N TYR A 30 -3.48 11.88 -7.18
CA TYR A 30 -3.28 11.45 -5.80
C TYR A 30 -4.22 12.22 -4.88
N GLU A 31 -4.85 11.50 -3.95
CA GLU A 31 -5.65 12.04 -2.85
C GLU A 31 -5.18 11.37 -1.55
N GLY A 32 -4.82 12.15 -0.54
CA GLY A 32 -4.28 11.66 0.72
C GLY A 32 -3.26 12.64 1.34
N PRO A 33 -2.63 12.27 2.46
CA PRO A 33 -1.66 13.12 3.15
C PRO A 33 -0.46 13.51 2.28
N HIS A 34 -0.10 14.80 2.30
CA HIS A 34 0.97 15.33 1.45
C HIS A 34 2.32 14.63 1.67
N GLU A 35 2.65 14.29 2.92
CA GLU A 35 3.84 13.52 3.29
C GLU A 35 3.99 12.19 2.54
N PHE A 36 2.87 11.55 2.20
CA PHE A 36 2.88 10.22 1.60
C PHE A 36 2.90 10.24 0.07
N LYS A 37 2.66 11.39 -0.56
CA LYS A 37 2.54 11.53 -2.03
C LYS A 37 3.74 10.96 -2.80
N ARG A 38 4.97 11.20 -2.32
CA ARG A 38 6.20 10.68 -2.98
C ARG A 38 6.25 9.15 -2.96
N TYR A 39 5.83 8.55 -1.85
CA TYR A 39 5.86 7.11 -1.64
C TYR A 39 4.72 6.41 -2.38
N ALA A 40 3.54 7.03 -2.43
CA ALA A 40 2.39 6.53 -3.18
C ALA A 40 2.72 6.29 -4.67
N PHE A 41 3.54 7.16 -5.27
CA PHE A 41 3.98 6.99 -6.65
C PHE A 41 4.94 5.80 -6.86
N GLU A 42 5.89 5.60 -5.94
CA GLU A 42 6.81 4.46 -5.98
C GLU A 42 6.06 3.14 -5.75
N LEU A 43 5.16 3.12 -4.76
CA LEU A 43 4.30 1.98 -4.46
C LEU A 43 3.40 1.61 -5.65
N TYR A 44 2.80 2.61 -6.29
CA TYR A 44 1.98 2.38 -7.48
C TYR A 44 2.76 1.70 -8.61
N LYS A 45 4.03 2.09 -8.84
CA LYS A 45 4.88 1.43 -9.85
C LYS A 45 5.23 -0.01 -9.48
N LEU A 46 5.39 -0.31 -8.20
CA LEU A 46 5.63 -1.67 -7.74
C LEU A 46 4.36 -2.52 -7.90
N ALA A 47 3.22 -2.00 -7.46
CA ALA A 47 1.91 -2.64 -7.58
C ALA A 47 1.54 -2.92 -9.04
N ASP A 48 1.67 -1.93 -9.94
CA ASP A 48 1.39 -2.07 -11.38
C ASP A 48 2.29 -3.14 -12.05
N ARG A 49 3.57 -3.21 -11.67
CA ARG A 49 4.46 -4.27 -12.16
C ARG A 49 4.07 -5.65 -11.64
N LEU A 50 3.66 -5.74 -10.37
CA LEU A 50 3.26 -6.98 -9.74
C LEU A 50 1.94 -7.51 -10.33
N GLU A 51 0.93 -6.65 -10.46
CA GLU A 51 -0.36 -6.95 -11.09
C GLU A 51 -0.17 -7.45 -12.53
N LYS A 52 0.68 -6.79 -13.33
CA LYS A 52 1.01 -7.26 -14.69
C LYS A 52 1.70 -8.63 -14.71
N LYS A 53 2.56 -8.90 -13.72
CA LYS A 53 3.29 -10.18 -13.61
C LYS A 53 2.36 -11.32 -13.20
N LEU A 54 1.42 -11.07 -12.31
CA LEU A 54 0.51 -12.08 -11.74
C LEU A 54 -0.85 -12.13 -12.47
N GLY A 55 -1.09 -11.22 -13.40
CA GLY A 55 -2.32 -11.17 -14.21
C GLY A 55 -3.58 -10.83 -13.41
N SER A 56 -3.43 -10.32 -12.18
CA SER A 56 -4.53 -10.09 -11.25
C SER A 56 -4.19 -8.99 -10.24
N PRO A 57 -5.19 -8.22 -9.75
CA PRO A 57 -4.99 -7.28 -8.66
C PRO A 57 -4.46 -7.99 -7.42
N GLN A 58 -3.48 -7.38 -6.77
CA GLN A 58 -2.91 -7.90 -5.53
C GLN A 58 -3.33 -7.02 -4.37
N ASP A 59 -3.63 -7.67 -3.24
CA ASP A 59 -3.50 -7.05 -1.94
C ASP A 59 -2.02 -7.04 -1.57
N ILE A 60 -1.52 -5.90 -1.08
CA ILE A 60 -0.09 -5.69 -0.84
C ILE A 60 0.15 -5.11 0.54
N GLU A 61 1.02 -5.77 1.29
CA GLU A 61 1.62 -5.21 2.50
C GLU A 61 2.96 -4.58 2.15
N TRP A 62 3.23 -3.40 2.68
CA TRP A 62 4.39 -2.61 2.30
C TRP A 62 4.90 -1.76 3.47
N ASP A 63 6.17 -1.38 3.39
CA ASP A 63 6.82 -0.51 4.38
C ASP A 63 7.74 0.53 3.71
N VAL A 64 7.98 1.63 4.42
CA VAL A 64 8.97 2.65 4.06
C VAL A 64 10.19 2.52 4.96
N ALA A 65 11.18 1.77 4.48
CA ALA A 65 12.43 1.62 5.18
C ALA A 65 13.17 2.97 5.31
N LYS A 66 13.38 3.40 6.56
CA LYS A 66 14.15 4.60 6.94
C LYS A 66 13.71 5.90 6.23
N GLY A 67 12.43 6.02 5.86
CA GLY A 67 11.90 7.20 5.14
C GLY A 67 12.49 7.40 3.75
N LYS A 68 13.05 6.35 3.14
CA LYS A 68 13.75 6.46 1.85
C LYS A 68 13.16 5.59 0.76
N THR A 69 12.82 4.34 1.07
CA THR A 69 12.49 3.35 0.03
C THR A 69 11.25 2.56 0.40
N ILE A 70 10.27 2.53 -0.52
CA ILE A 70 9.11 1.62 -0.43
C ILE A 70 9.55 0.20 -0.79
N THR A 71 9.18 -0.76 0.05
CA THR A 71 9.37 -2.21 -0.18
C THR A 71 8.04 -2.93 0.04
N ILE A 72 7.73 -3.89 -0.84
CA ILE A 72 6.61 -4.83 -0.62
C ILE A 72 7.09 -5.93 0.33
N ILE A 73 6.37 -6.13 1.44
CA ILE A 73 6.65 -7.14 2.46
C ILE A 73 5.90 -8.43 2.16
N ASP A 74 4.62 -8.32 1.78
CA ASP A 74 3.77 -9.44 1.41
C ASP A 74 2.82 -9.03 0.27
N TYR A 75 2.36 -10.01 -0.50
CA TYR A 75 1.36 -9.82 -1.53
C TYR A 75 0.54 -11.09 -1.75
N GLY A 76 -0.76 -10.92 -2.01
CA GLY A 76 -1.66 -12.04 -2.26
C GLY A 76 -2.96 -11.63 -2.93
N LEU A 77 -3.75 -12.62 -3.31
CA LEU A 77 -5.12 -12.39 -3.76
C LEU A 77 -5.98 -12.10 -2.52
N HIS A 78 -6.71 -10.99 -2.57
CA HIS A 78 -7.70 -10.65 -1.54
C HIS A 78 -8.70 -11.80 -1.37
N TRP A 79 -8.78 -12.36 -0.16
CA TRP A 79 -9.77 -13.33 0.36
C TRP A 79 -10.87 -13.80 -0.61
N LEU A 80 -10.56 -14.73 -1.52
CA LEU A 80 -11.53 -15.50 -2.31
C LEU A 80 -11.32 -17.00 -2.11
N ASP A 81 -11.08 -17.43 -0.87
CA ASP A 81 -11.23 -18.83 -0.43
C ASP A 81 -12.11 -18.90 0.83
N SER A 82 -13.16 -18.08 0.89
CA SER A 82 -14.18 -18.15 1.95
C SER A 82 -15.55 -17.75 1.42
N THR A 83 -16.07 -18.52 0.45
CA THR A 83 -17.47 -18.99 0.32
C THR A 83 -17.58 -19.90 -0.88
#